data_AF-A0A7Y7WFB4-F1
#
_entry.id   AF-A0A7Y7WFB4-F1
#
_cell.length_a   1.000
_cell.length_b   1.000
_cell.length_c   1.000
_cell.angle_alpha   90.00
_cell.angle_beta   90.00
_cell.angle_gamma   90.00
#
_symmetry.space_group_name_H-M   'P 1'
#
loop_
_entity.id
_entity.type
_entity.pdbx_description
1 polymer ?
#
loop_
_entity_poly.entity_id
_entity_poly.type
_entity_poly.pdbx_seq_one_letter_code
_entity_poly.pdbx_strand_id
1 'polypeptide(L)'
;MSFPSRVAGFRGPSGQRGAIGLMASLTLGLALLLMVVVVDTGRLYLEQRKLQQIADTAALEAVSRSGNCLAGLTAASYATQSASRNAFTVGSGNTLTTTCGTLVTGANNLRTFAVDATQSSAIQVVATHSVPTSVAAGIYSLLSPGAFNPNTQLTATAVAATPLPPTAQLSIRSTIANVNLLNGVMGPLLGSSVNITAAGWNGLLSTNISLLSYLQQLAIDLNVTAGNYTQLLATNATVSQLINTAITVSQANGASADVLTALGNLKIAAQTAGSIKLGSLVSLSTTTPTSVLNANLQLFQFVQALIEVANNQNGLAVNLPVSLLGLGVGATVQTKVIQAPQFSAIGNPALAALNPTGTNGIYVRTAQIRTMVTLDLSLVTNLLSLVTGLLSVGTTTLGLTLHVLPNTTLDISLEAGGGSSYVTGYTCVTDSNKSLSISATTDTAYLRVGNVNPDWATNTGPLTVTPFTLVSIGTAAAPFSAGGASLMISSPALQTTGTNTFINPPDVNVTPTPAYPPYTLSMSNPIASLTQSVNGIQLTTYPPTYTAPTLLTAVFTLLTTALNGVISTLTSTLSGLLSPLLDNLINTLLAGLGITVGQIAVDGHLTCGQPGLAYLVI
;
A
#
# COMPACT_ATOMS: atom_id res chain seq x y z
N MET A 1 -21.72 -132.97 -9.22
CA MET A 1 -21.52 -132.33 -7.90
C MET A 1 -20.93 -130.95 -8.12
N SER A 2 -21.32 -129.96 -7.30
CA SER A 2 -20.82 -128.57 -7.21
C SER A 2 -21.55 -127.46 -8.01
N PHE A 3 -22.42 -126.77 -7.26
CA PHE A 3 -22.76 -125.33 -7.12
C PHE A 3 -22.98 -124.35 -8.31
N PRO A 4 -23.88 -123.35 -8.11
CA PRO A 4 -24.38 -122.41 -9.11
C PRO A 4 -23.56 -121.10 -9.14
N SER A 5 -23.73 -120.28 -10.18
CA SER A 5 -23.50 -118.84 -10.08
C SER A 5 -24.54 -118.06 -10.88
N ARG A 6 -25.41 -117.36 -10.13
CA ARG A 6 -26.18 -116.22 -10.64
C ARG A 6 -25.21 -115.06 -10.84
N VAL A 7 -25.23 -114.45 -12.02
CA VAL A 7 -24.81 -113.05 -12.16
C VAL A 7 -26.08 -112.24 -12.36
N ALA A 8 -26.40 -111.40 -11.38
CA ALA A 8 -27.48 -110.44 -11.45
C ALA A 8 -27.09 -109.34 -12.45
N GLY A 9 -27.81 -109.25 -13.56
CA GLY A 9 -27.72 -108.10 -14.45
C GLY A 9 -28.39 -106.89 -13.81
N PHE A 10 -27.61 -105.98 -13.22
CA PHE A 10 -28.09 -104.66 -12.84
C PHE A 10 -28.39 -103.86 -14.12
N ARG A 11 -29.67 -103.63 -14.42
CA ARG A 11 -30.08 -102.57 -15.35
C ARG A 11 -29.93 -101.23 -14.62
N GLY A 12 -28.86 -100.50 -14.90
CA GLY A 12 -28.71 -99.12 -14.46
C GLY A 12 -29.74 -98.20 -15.15
N PRO A 13 -30.10 -97.05 -14.55
CA PRO A 13 -31.07 -96.13 -15.14
C PRO A 13 -30.54 -95.58 -16.47
N SER A 14 -31.40 -95.50 -17.48
CA SER A 14 -31.09 -94.79 -18.73
C SER A 14 -30.83 -93.32 -18.44
N GLY A 15 -29.57 -92.89 -18.50
CA GLY A 15 -29.19 -91.51 -18.27
C GLY A 15 -29.78 -90.58 -19.33
N GLN A 16 -30.50 -89.54 -18.90
CA GLN A 16 -30.94 -88.42 -19.74
C GLN A 16 -29.71 -87.59 -20.18
N ARG A 17 -29.04 -88.03 -21.25
CA ARG A 17 -27.83 -87.37 -21.79
C ARG A 17 -28.11 -86.15 -22.69
N GLY A 18 -29.38 -85.83 -22.97
CA GLY A 18 -29.75 -84.69 -23.83
C GLY A 18 -29.76 -83.33 -23.13
N ALA A 19 -30.18 -83.27 -21.86
CA ALA A 19 -30.35 -82.00 -21.14
C ALA A 19 -29.01 -81.30 -20.79
N ILE A 20 -27.95 -82.07 -20.59
CA ILE A 20 -26.60 -81.54 -20.27
C ILE A 20 -26.03 -80.78 -21.47
N GLY A 21 -26.26 -81.26 -22.70
CA GLY A 21 -25.82 -80.56 -23.93
C GLY A 21 -26.53 -79.21 -24.11
N LEU A 22 -27.84 -79.14 -23.83
CA LEU A 22 -28.60 -77.89 -23.90
C LEU A 22 -28.15 -76.90 -22.83
N MET A 23 -27.99 -77.35 -21.58
CA MET A 23 -27.49 -76.48 -20.50
C MET A 23 -26.05 -75.99 -20.77
N ALA A 24 -25.18 -76.85 -21.31
CA ALA A 24 -23.82 -76.46 -21.69
C ALA A 24 -23.80 -75.44 -22.85
N SER A 25 -24.69 -75.59 -23.85
CA SER A 25 -24.80 -74.62 -24.94
C SER A 25 -25.32 -73.26 -24.47
N LEU A 26 -26.27 -73.26 -23.51
CA LEU A 26 -26.81 -72.03 -22.92
C LEU A 26 -25.77 -71.31 -22.06
N THR A 27 -25.01 -72.04 -21.24
CA THR A 27 -23.96 -71.42 -20.41
C THR A 27 -22.79 -70.91 -21.25
N LEU A 28 -22.40 -71.63 -22.30
CA LEU A 28 -21.38 -71.18 -23.24
C LEU A 28 -21.86 -69.96 -24.05
N GLY A 29 -23.12 -69.96 -24.50
CA GLY A 29 -23.73 -68.81 -25.16
C GLY A 29 -23.79 -67.58 -24.26
N LEU A 30 -24.17 -67.75 -22.99
CA LEU A 30 -24.16 -66.68 -22.00
C LEU A 30 -22.73 -66.16 -21.73
N ALA A 31 -21.76 -67.06 -21.61
CA ALA A 31 -20.36 -66.68 -21.43
C ALA A 31 -19.81 -65.86 -22.60
N LEU A 32 -20.17 -66.21 -23.84
CA LEU A 32 -19.81 -65.44 -25.03
C LEU A 32 -20.48 -64.05 -25.05
N LEU A 33 -21.75 -63.94 -24.66
CA LEU A 33 -22.43 -62.65 -24.56
C LEU A 33 -21.77 -61.74 -23.52
N LEU A 34 -21.43 -62.28 -22.35
CA LEU A 34 -20.71 -61.53 -21.31
C LEU A 34 -19.33 -61.09 -21.79
N MET A 35 -18.61 -61.93 -22.54
CA MET A 35 -17.32 -61.57 -23.13
C MET A 35 -17.47 -60.41 -24.13
N VAL A 36 -18.49 -60.43 -25.00
CA VAL A 36 -18.76 -59.33 -25.94
C VAL A 36 -19.03 -58.02 -25.20
N VAL A 37 -19.83 -58.06 -24.13
CA VAL A 37 -20.10 -56.86 -23.29
C VAL A 37 -18.81 -56.33 -22.65
N VAL A 38 -17.94 -57.20 -22.14
CA VAL A 38 -16.66 -56.80 -21.52
C VAL A 38 -15.72 -56.16 -22.55
N VAL A 39 -15.59 -56.74 -23.74
CA VAL A 39 -14.74 -56.20 -24.81
C VAL A 39 -15.26 -54.85 -25.31
N ASP A 40 -16.57 -54.73 -25.50
CA ASP A 40 -17.20 -53.48 -25.95
C ASP A 40 -17.10 -52.35 -24.91
N THR A 41 -17.37 -52.67 -23.63
CA THR A 41 -17.22 -51.69 -22.55
C THR A 41 -15.76 -51.27 -22.38
N GLY A 42 -14.82 -52.21 -22.51
CA GLY A 42 -13.39 -51.93 -22.53
C GLY A 42 -12.98 -50.98 -23.67
N ARG A 43 -13.52 -51.18 -24.88
CA ARG A 43 -13.28 -50.30 -26.02
C ARG A 43 -13.81 -48.88 -25.76
N LEU A 44 -15.07 -48.74 -25.31
CA LEU A 44 -15.67 -47.43 -25.04
C LEU A 44 -14.94 -46.68 -23.92
N TYR A 45 -14.52 -47.39 -22.87
CA TYR A 45 -13.74 -46.81 -21.78
C TYR A 45 -12.38 -46.29 -22.27
N LEU A 46 -11.69 -47.03 -23.14
CA LEU A 46 -10.44 -46.59 -23.74
C LEU A 46 -10.62 -45.35 -24.63
N GLU A 47 -11.70 -45.29 -25.42
CA GLU A 47 -12.02 -44.11 -26.23
C GLU A 47 -12.35 -42.89 -25.36
N GLN A 48 -13.12 -43.07 -24.28
CA GLN A 48 -13.40 -41.99 -23.33
C GLN A 48 -12.10 -41.46 -22.66
N ARG A 49 -11.19 -42.36 -22.28
CA ARG A 49 -9.91 -41.97 -21.68
C ARG A 49 -9.01 -41.20 -22.65
N LYS A 50 -8.97 -41.60 -23.92
CA LYS A 50 -8.25 -40.85 -24.98
C LYS A 50 -8.87 -39.47 -25.18
N LEU A 51 -10.20 -39.39 -25.22
CA LEU A 51 -10.91 -38.12 -25.38
C LEU A 51 -10.64 -37.16 -24.21
N GLN A 52 -10.61 -37.66 -22.98
CA GLN A 52 -10.26 -36.87 -21.80
C GLN A 52 -8.82 -36.36 -21.88
N GLN A 53 -7.86 -37.20 -22.28
CA GLN A 53 -6.47 -36.78 -22.47
C GLN A 53 -6.33 -35.64 -23.50
N ILE A 54 -7.11 -35.68 -24.59
CA ILE A 54 -7.14 -34.61 -25.60
C ILE A 54 -7.73 -33.33 -25.01
N ALA A 55 -8.85 -33.41 -24.28
CA ALA A 55 -9.46 -32.25 -23.64
C ALA A 55 -8.52 -31.60 -22.62
N ASP A 56 -7.87 -32.41 -21.78
CA ASP A 56 -6.95 -31.97 -20.73
C ASP A 56 -5.72 -31.24 -21.32
N THR A 57 -5.08 -31.86 -22.32
CA THR A 57 -3.88 -31.28 -22.96
C THR A 57 -4.22 -30.01 -23.76
N ALA A 58 -5.36 -30.00 -24.45
CA ALA A 58 -5.82 -28.82 -25.19
C ALA A 58 -6.17 -27.64 -24.26
N ALA A 59 -6.80 -27.91 -23.11
CA ALA A 59 -7.11 -26.89 -22.11
C ALA A 59 -5.81 -26.31 -21.50
N LEU A 60 -4.88 -27.16 -21.10
CA LEU A 60 -3.58 -26.74 -20.54
C LEU A 60 -2.75 -25.90 -21.52
N GLU A 61 -2.73 -26.26 -22.79
CA GLU A 61 -2.01 -25.49 -23.81
C GLU A 61 -2.67 -24.15 -24.12
N ALA A 62 -4.00 -24.11 -24.22
CA ALA A 62 -4.73 -22.87 -24.46
C ALA A 62 -4.46 -21.84 -23.33
N VAL A 63 -4.42 -22.30 -22.08
CA VAL A 63 -4.16 -21.44 -20.92
C VAL A 63 -2.68 -21.06 -20.80
N SER A 64 -1.77 -22.02 -20.98
CA SER A 64 -0.32 -21.76 -20.86
C SER A 64 0.22 -20.80 -21.90
N ARG A 65 -0.43 -20.70 -23.07
CA ARG A 65 -0.11 -19.73 -24.13
C ARG A 65 -0.91 -18.42 -24.02
N SER A 66 -1.65 -18.23 -22.92
CA SER A 66 -2.50 -17.05 -22.68
C SER A 66 -3.49 -16.77 -23.81
N GLY A 67 -4.18 -17.82 -24.27
CA GLY A 67 -5.21 -17.71 -25.32
C GLY A 67 -6.42 -16.88 -24.87
N ASN A 68 -7.00 -16.14 -25.81
CA ASN A 68 -8.23 -15.35 -25.62
C ASN A 68 -9.40 -15.90 -26.48
N CYS A 69 -10.63 -15.61 -26.06
CA CYS A 69 -11.85 -15.98 -26.77
C CYS A 69 -12.54 -14.79 -27.45
N LEU A 70 -11.83 -13.66 -27.59
CA LEU A 70 -12.28 -12.48 -28.34
C LEU A 70 -12.03 -12.65 -29.85
N ALA A 71 -12.49 -11.69 -30.65
CA ALA A 71 -12.33 -11.70 -32.11
C ALA A 71 -10.85 -11.89 -32.50
N GLY A 72 -10.53 -13.07 -33.06
CA GLY A 72 -9.16 -13.55 -33.27
C GLY A 72 -8.94 -15.00 -32.79
N LEU A 73 -9.81 -15.54 -31.92
CA LEU A 73 -9.91 -16.96 -31.53
C LEU A 73 -8.57 -17.64 -31.19
N THR A 74 -7.66 -16.95 -30.49
CA THR A 74 -6.34 -17.52 -30.20
C THR A 74 -6.43 -18.75 -29.31
N ALA A 75 -7.35 -18.78 -28.34
CA ALA A 75 -7.61 -19.95 -27.49
C ALA A 75 -8.08 -21.17 -28.30
N ALA A 76 -9.03 -20.99 -29.22
CA ALA A 76 -9.49 -22.06 -30.10
C ALA A 76 -8.36 -22.54 -31.04
N SER A 77 -7.53 -21.62 -31.53
CA SER A 77 -6.38 -21.97 -32.38
C SER A 77 -5.33 -22.79 -31.63
N TYR A 78 -5.05 -22.45 -30.37
CA TYR A 78 -4.08 -23.19 -29.54
C TYR A 78 -4.62 -24.56 -29.15
N ALA A 79 -5.90 -24.65 -28.78
CA ALA A 79 -6.55 -25.92 -28.48
C ALA A 79 -6.60 -26.85 -29.71
N THR A 80 -6.91 -26.32 -30.89
CA THR A 80 -6.93 -27.10 -32.15
C THR A 80 -5.53 -27.52 -32.60
N GLN A 81 -4.52 -26.66 -32.43
CA GLN A 81 -3.11 -27.05 -32.63
C GLN A 81 -2.72 -28.17 -31.67
N SER A 82 -3.07 -28.08 -30.39
CA SER A 82 -2.81 -29.13 -29.39
C SER A 82 -3.47 -30.46 -29.77
N ALA A 83 -4.75 -30.40 -30.14
CA ALA A 83 -5.54 -31.55 -30.51
C ALA A 83 -4.98 -32.24 -31.77
N SER A 84 -4.56 -31.47 -32.79
CA SER A 84 -3.95 -32.00 -34.01
C SER A 84 -2.64 -32.75 -33.75
N ARG A 85 -1.83 -32.31 -32.79
CA ARG A 85 -0.61 -33.01 -32.36
C ARG A 85 -0.90 -34.30 -31.61
N ASN A 86 -2.07 -34.42 -31.00
CA ASN A 86 -2.56 -35.63 -30.35
C ASN A 86 -3.45 -36.48 -31.28
N ALA A 87 -3.27 -36.34 -32.60
CA ALA A 87 -4.02 -37.06 -33.63
C ALA A 87 -5.55 -36.85 -33.59
N PHE A 88 -6.02 -35.76 -32.99
CA PHE A 88 -7.43 -35.36 -32.99
C PHE A 88 -7.64 -34.19 -33.95
N THR A 89 -8.16 -34.49 -35.14
CA THR A 89 -8.51 -33.49 -36.15
C THR A 89 -9.98 -33.11 -36.03
N VAL A 90 -10.27 -31.80 -36.06
CA VAL A 90 -11.64 -31.28 -36.00
C VAL A 90 -12.28 -31.44 -37.38
N GLY A 91 -13.44 -32.11 -37.44
CA GLY A 91 -14.09 -32.52 -38.68
C GLY A 91 -14.56 -33.97 -38.62
N SER A 92 -15.44 -34.39 -39.53
CA SER A 92 -15.89 -35.78 -39.68
C SER A 92 -16.42 -36.46 -38.40
N GLY A 93 -17.24 -35.74 -37.61
CA GLY A 93 -17.83 -36.27 -36.37
C GLY A 93 -17.09 -35.90 -35.08
N ASN A 94 -15.93 -35.24 -35.21
CA ASN A 94 -15.14 -34.72 -34.09
C ASN A 94 -15.31 -33.21 -33.96
N THR A 95 -15.70 -32.74 -32.77
CA THR A 95 -15.79 -31.30 -32.50
C THR A 95 -14.98 -30.94 -31.26
N LEU A 96 -14.39 -29.74 -31.29
CA LEU A 96 -13.64 -29.16 -30.19
C LEU A 96 -14.16 -27.74 -29.99
N THR A 97 -14.77 -27.48 -28.85
CA THR A 97 -15.29 -26.15 -28.50
C THR A 97 -14.53 -25.60 -27.31
N THR A 98 -14.11 -24.33 -27.42
CA THR A 98 -13.33 -23.64 -26.38
C THR A 98 -14.11 -22.44 -25.87
N THR A 99 -14.28 -22.34 -24.56
CA THR A 99 -14.96 -21.22 -23.90
C THR A 99 -14.03 -20.63 -22.85
N CYS A 100 -13.94 -19.30 -22.79
CA CYS A 100 -13.17 -18.60 -21.77
C CYS A 100 -14.08 -18.13 -20.64
N GLY A 101 -13.48 -17.94 -19.48
CA GLY A 101 -14.19 -17.50 -18.29
C GLY A 101 -13.28 -17.34 -17.09
N THR A 102 -13.90 -17.46 -15.92
CA THR A 102 -13.24 -17.36 -14.62
C THR A 102 -13.62 -18.53 -13.72
N LEU A 103 -12.84 -18.76 -12.67
CA LEU A 103 -13.21 -19.67 -11.60
C LEU A 103 -13.89 -18.89 -10.48
N VAL A 104 -15.13 -19.25 -10.18
CA VAL A 104 -15.88 -18.69 -9.05
C VAL A 104 -16.01 -19.76 -7.98
N THR A 105 -15.66 -19.42 -6.75
CA THR A 105 -15.89 -20.27 -5.59
C THR A 105 -17.31 -20.06 -5.11
N GLY A 106 -18.14 -21.10 -5.19
CA GLY A 106 -19.52 -21.06 -4.68
C GLY A 106 -19.58 -21.04 -3.15
N ALA A 107 -20.76 -20.77 -2.58
CA ALA A 107 -20.99 -20.79 -1.13
C ALA A 107 -20.71 -22.15 -0.46
N ASN A 108 -20.62 -23.22 -1.25
CA ASN A 108 -20.24 -24.57 -0.86
C ASN A 108 -18.72 -24.83 -0.90
N ASN A 109 -17.89 -23.79 -1.10
CA ASN A 109 -16.43 -23.86 -1.27
C ASN A 109 -15.95 -24.69 -2.47
N LEU A 110 -16.84 -25.01 -3.43
CA LEU A 110 -16.46 -25.67 -4.69
C LEU A 110 -16.18 -24.62 -5.77
N ARG A 111 -15.08 -24.82 -6.51
CA ARG A 111 -14.72 -23.96 -7.64
C ARG A 111 -15.53 -24.39 -8.85
N THR A 112 -16.25 -23.46 -9.45
CA THR A 112 -17.05 -23.71 -10.65
C THR A 112 -16.60 -22.77 -11.76
N PHE A 113 -16.63 -23.26 -12.99
CA PHE A 113 -16.32 -22.46 -14.16
C PHE A 113 -17.51 -21.55 -14.50
N ALA A 114 -17.27 -20.24 -14.50
CA ALA A 114 -18.24 -19.25 -14.95
C ALA A 114 -17.80 -18.71 -16.32
N VAL A 115 -18.66 -18.86 -17.32
CA VAL A 115 -18.39 -18.43 -18.70
C VAL A 115 -18.37 -16.91 -18.76
N ASP A 116 -17.25 -16.34 -19.24
CA ASP A 116 -17.09 -14.91 -19.50
C ASP A 116 -16.05 -14.73 -20.62
N ALA A 117 -16.50 -14.30 -21.80
CA ALA A 117 -15.63 -14.14 -22.97
C ALA A 117 -14.59 -13.01 -22.82
N THR A 118 -14.76 -12.10 -21.85
CA THR A 118 -13.83 -10.99 -21.60
C THR A 118 -12.67 -11.37 -20.69
N GLN A 119 -12.77 -12.50 -19.98
CA GLN A 119 -11.78 -12.98 -19.03
C GLN A 119 -11.17 -14.29 -19.52
N SER A 120 -9.84 -14.42 -19.51
CA SER A 120 -9.13 -15.63 -19.94
C SER A 120 -8.38 -16.32 -18.79
N SER A 121 -8.83 -16.11 -17.54
CA SER A 121 -8.19 -16.71 -16.36
C SER A 121 -8.51 -18.20 -16.21
N ALA A 122 -9.60 -18.66 -16.83
CA ALA A 122 -9.89 -20.07 -17.04
C ALA A 122 -10.40 -20.32 -18.47
N ILE A 123 -10.04 -21.46 -19.05
CA ILE A 123 -10.50 -21.89 -20.36
C ILE A 123 -11.05 -23.32 -20.22
N GLN A 124 -12.29 -23.49 -20.63
CA GLN A 124 -12.95 -24.78 -20.76
C GLN A 124 -12.82 -25.26 -22.20
N VAL A 125 -12.45 -26.53 -22.36
CA VAL A 125 -12.42 -27.23 -23.64
C VAL A 125 -13.35 -28.43 -23.57
N VAL A 126 -14.30 -28.49 -24.49
CA VAL A 126 -15.22 -29.61 -24.66
C VAL A 126 -14.90 -30.31 -25.97
N ALA A 127 -14.40 -31.54 -25.87
CA ALA A 127 -14.10 -32.41 -27.00
C ALA A 127 -15.24 -33.42 -27.17
N THR A 128 -15.69 -33.62 -28.41
CA THR A 128 -16.67 -34.66 -28.73
C THR A 128 -16.15 -35.54 -29.85
N HIS A 129 -16.36 -36.85 -29.74
CA HIS A 129 -15.91 -37.85 -30.70
C HIS A 129 -17.04 -38.83 -30.98
N SER A 130 -17.33 -39.07 -32.25
CA SER A 130 -18.36 -40.01 -32.67
C SER A 130 -17.74 -41.38 -32.92
N VAL A 131 -18.15 -42.40 -32.15
CA VAL A 131 -17.68 -43.78 -32.30
C VAL A 131 -18.82 -44.69 -32.74
N PRO A 132 -18.55 -45.73 -33.55
CA PRO A 132 -19.54 -46.76 -33.82
C PRO A 132 -20.09 -47.36 -32.52
N THR A 133 -21.40 -47.46 -32.39
CA THR A 133 -22.10 -48.02 -31.21
C THR A 133 -21.60 -49.43 -30.86
N SER A 134 -21.66 -49.79 -29.57
CA SER A 134 -21.30 -51.14 -29.12
C SER A 134 -22.17 -52.23 -29.75
N VAL A 135 -21.58 -53.41 -29.97
CA VAL A 135 -22.30 -54.61 -30.44
C VAL A 135 -23.39 -54.99 -29.44
N ALA A 136 -23.12 -54.83 -28.14
CA ALA A 136 -24.11 -55.02 -27.08
C ALA A 136 -25.33 -54.08 -27.22
N ALA A 137 -25.12 -52.81 -27.57
CA ALA A 137 -26.22 -51.87 -27.82
C ALA A 137 -26.97 -52.19 -29.13
N GLY A 138 -26.26 -52.69 -30.15
CA GLY A 138 -26.87 -53.22 -31.38
C GLY A 138 -27.77 -54.43 -31.12
N ILE A 139 -27.36 -55.36 -30.26
CA ILE A 139 -28.17 -56.52 -29.86
C ILE A 139 -29.37 -56.07 -29.01
N TYR A 140 -29.19 -55.12 -28.10
CA TYR A 140 -30.31 -54.53 -27.33
C TYR A 140 -31.31 -53.79 -28.23
N SER A 141 -30.83 -53.11 -29.26
CA SER A 141 -31.67 -52.44 -30.27
C SER A 141 -32.50 -53.41 -31.12
N LEU A 142 -32.11 -54.68 -31.23
CA LEU A 142 -32.93 -55.71 -31.88
C LEU A 142 -34.09 -56.18 -31.00
N LEU A 143 -34.01 -55.92 -29.69
CA LEU A 143 -35.00 -56.33 -28.68
C LEU A 143 -35.85 -55.16 -28.18
N SER A 144 -35.54 -53.93 -28.59
CA SER A 144 -36.25 -52.71 -28.17
C SER A 144 -36.84 -51.97 -29.38
N PRO A 145 -38.09 -51.46 -29.28
CA PRO A 145 -38.68 -50.67 -30.35
C PRO A 145 -38.03 -49.27 -30.38
N GLY A 146 -37.13 -49.04 -31.33
CA GLY A 146 -36.47 -47.75 -31.52
C GLY A 146 -35.57 -47.71 -32.77
N ALA A 147 -35.30 -46.51 -33.29
CA ALA A 147 -34.37 -46.33 -34.40
C ALA A 147 -32.93 -46.48 -33.90
N PHE A 148 -32.17 -47.41 -34.49
CA PHE A 148 -30.77 -47.63 -34.16
C PHE A 148 -29.92 -46.48 -34.72
N ASN A 149 -29.27 -45.72 -33.85
CA ASN A 149 -28.20 -44.82 -34.27
C ASN A 149 -26.90 -45.63 -34.32
N PRO A 150 -26.24 -45.76 -35.49
CA PRO A 150 -24.99 -46.52 -35.57
C PRO A 150 -23.81 -45.85 -34.85
N ASN A 151 -23.97 -44.62 -34.35
CA ASN A 151 -22.94 -43.83 -33.71
C ASN A 151 -23.32 -43.41 -32.28
N THR A 152 -22.43 -43.64 -31.32
CA THR A 152 -22.49 -43.06 -29.97
C THR A 152 -21.60 -41.81 -29.93
N GLN A 153 -22.12 -40.71 -29.38
CA GLN A 153 -21.32 -39.51 -29.15
C GLN A 153 -20.66 -39.59 -27.75
N LEU A 154 -19.34 -39.55 -27.72
CA LEU A 154 -18.55 -39.41 -26.50
C LEU A 154 -18.20 -37.94 -26.29
N THR A 155 -18.25 -37.49 -25.04
CA THR A 155 -17.96 -36.10 -24.65
C THR A 155 -16.98 -36.08 -23.50
N ALA A 156 -15.94 -35.24 -23.60
CA ALA A 156 -14.99 -34.97 -22.53
C ALA A 156 -14.88 -33.46 -22.30
N THR A 157 -14.86 -33.07 -21.05
CA THR A 157 -14.75 -31.67 -20.63
C THR A 157 -13.54 -31.50 -19.75
N ALA A 158 -12.73 -30.49 -20.04
CA ALA A 158 -11.59 -30.10 -19.21
C ALA A 158 -11.63 -28.60 -19.00
N VAL A 159 -11.37 -28.15 -17.78
CA VAL A 159 -11.19 -26.74 -17.44
C VAL A 159 -9.77 -26.56 -16.96
N ALA A 160 -9.01 -25.70 -17.63
CA ALA A 160 -7.70 -25.28 -17.16
C ALA A 160 -7.75 -23.83 -16.69
N ALA A 161 -6.93 -23.48 -15.71
CA ALA A 161 -6.84 -22.11 -15.20
C ALA A 161 -5.41 -21.60 -15.13
N THR A 162 -5.26 -20.29 -15.31
CA THR A 162 -3.97 -19.61 -15.17
C THR A 162 -3.53 -19.62 -13.72
N PRO A 163 -2.21 -19.75 -13.45
CA PRO A 163 -1.64 -19.50 -12.13
C PRO A 163 -2.10 -18.14 -11.58
N LEU A 164 -2.40 -18.07 -10.28
CA LEU A 164 -2.66 -16.77 -9.65
C LEU A 164 -1.40 -15.91 -9.78
N PRO A 165 -1.50 -14.64 -10.20
CA PRO A 165 -0.34 -13.76 -10.29
C PRO A 165 0.27 -13.56 -8.89
N PRO A 166 1.60 -13.36 -8.80
CA PRO A 166 2.22 -13.01 -7.53
C PRO A 166 1.68 -11.66 -7.05
N THR A 167 1.53 -11.52 -5.75
CA THR A 167 1.06 -10.30 -5.10
C THR A 167 2.04 -9.89 -4.04
N ALA A 168 2.48 -8.64 -4.07
CA ALA A 168 3.35 -8.07 -3.06
C ALA A 168 2.64 -6.91 -2.36
N GLN A 169 2.87 -6.80 -1.06
CA GLN A 169 2.44 -5.69 -0.24
C GLN A 169 3.67 -5.04 0.38
N LEU A 170 3.71 -3.72 0.31
CA LEU A 170 4.70 -2.91 0.98
C LEU A 170 3.96 -2.07 2.03
N SER A 171 4.55 -1.97 3.21
CA SER A 171 4.06 -1.09 4.27
C SER A 171 5.21 -0.26 4.81
N ILE A 172 4.95 1.02 5.10
CA ILE A 172 5.92 1.93 5.70
C ILE A 172 5.37 2.49 7.01
N ARG A 173 6.25 2.67 7.99
CA ARG A 173 5.91 3.26 9.28
C ARG A 173 7.00 4.20 9.76
N SER A 174 6.55 5.26 10.43
CA SER A 174 7.41 6.13 11.24
C SER A 174 7.45 5.58 12.67
N THR A 175 8.62 5.61 13.30
CA THR A 175 8.76 5.24 14.71
C THR A 175 8.14 6.33 15.59
N ILE A 176 7.30 5.95 16.56
CA ILE A 176 6.70 6.88 17.51
C ILE A 176 7.63 7.01 18.70
N ALA A 177 8.10 8.23 18.99
CA ALA A 177 9.08 8.45 20.04
C ALA A 177 8.45 8.60 21.45
N ASN A 178 7.22 9.14 21.57
CA ASN A 178 6.60 9.35 22.88
C ASN A 178 5.06 9.42 22.85
N VAL A 179 4.39 8.50 23.54
CA VAL A 179 2.91 8.46 23.61
C VAL A 179 2.29 9.58 24.45
N ASN A 180 3.03 10.18 25.37
CA ASN A 180 2.51 11.23 26.26
C ASN A 180 2.33 12.57 25.54
N LEU A 181 3.02 12.78 24.43
CA LEU A 181 2.92 13.99 23.62
C LEU A 181 1.77 13.93 22.59
N LEU A 182 1.22 12.74 22.32
CA LEU A 182 0.19 12.53 21.30
C LEU A 182 -1.08 13.34 21.55
N ASN A 183 -1.51 13.52 22.81
CA ASN A 183 -2.69 14.32 23.13
C ASN A 183 -2.55 15.78 22.70
N GLY A 184 -1.35 16.36 22.91
CA GLY A 184 -1.06 17.76 22.59
C GLY A 184 -0.97 18.03 21.08
N VAL A 185 -0.65 17.01 20.29
CA VAL A 185 -0.45 17.14 18.85
C VAL A 185 -1.67 16.68 18.05
N MET A 186 -2.25 15.52 18.39
CA MET A 186 -3.38 14.95 17.67
C MET A 186 -4.65 15.78 17.87
N GLY A 187 -4.81 16.41 19.05
CA GLY A 187 -5.95 17.26 19.34
C GLY A 187 -6.06 18.44 18.37
N PRO A 188 -5.10 19.36 18.34
CA PRO A 188 -5.11 20.47 17.42
C PRO A 188 -5.29 20.03 15.95
N LEU A 189 -4.64 18.95 15.50
CA LEU A 189 -4.80 18.43 14.13
C LEU A 189 -6.23 18.00 13.79
N LEU A 190 -6.99 17.55 14.80
CA LEU A 190 -8.41 17.23 14.71
C LEU A 190 -9.34 18.45 14.89
N GLY A 191 -8.79 19.60 15.27
CA GLY A 191 -9.52 20.83 15.55
C GLY A 191 -10.02 20.98 16.99
N SER A 192 -9.64 20.09 17.91
CA SER A 192 -10.09 20.17 19.32
C SER A 192 -9.16 19.46 20.31
N SER A 193 -9.21 19.76 21.60
CA SER A 193 -8.38 19.05 22.59
C SER A 193 -8.77 17.57 22.72
N VAL A 194 -7.78 16.67 22.66
CA VAL A 194 -7.96 15.23 22.89
C VAL A 194 -7.39 14.87 24.25
N ASN A 195 -8.13 14.07 25.02
CA ASN A 195 -7.68 13.51 26.29
C ASN A 195 -7.79 11.99 26.26
N ILE A 196 -6.68 11.33 25.93
CA ILE A 196 -6.58 9.86 25.89
C ILE A 196 -5.49 9.43 26.87
N THR A 197 -5.78 8.39 27.64
CA THR A 197 -4.84 7.84 28.62
C THR A 197 -3.69 7.11 27.92
N ALA A 198 -2.55 6.94 28.60
CA ALA A 198 -1.43 6.16 28.06
C ALA A 198 -1.84 4.70 27.73
N ALA A 199 -2.76 4.13 28.52
CA ALA A 199 -3.34 2.82 28.24
C ALA A 199 -4.17 2.81 26.95
N GLY A 200 -4.97 3.85 26.70
CA GLY A 200 -5.70 4.02 25.45
C GLY A 200 -4.77 4.10 24.23
N TRP A 201 -3.71 4.91 24.31
CA TRP A 201 -2.71 5.00 23.24
C TRP A 201 -1.97 3.67 23.01
N ASN A 202 -1.51 3.01 24.07
CA ASN A 202 -0.87 1.69 23.96
C ASN A 202 -1.83 0.63 23.40
N GLY A 203 -3.12 0.71 23.74
CA GLY A 203 -4.15 -0.15 23.17
C GLY A 203 -4.33 0.06 21.67
N LEU A 204 -4.33 1.31 21.19
CA LEU A 204 -4.39 1.62 19.75
C LEU A 204 -3.14 1.14 18.99
N LEU A 205 -1.98 1.15 19.65
CA LEU A 205 -0.72 0.64 19.08
C LEU A 205 -0.68 -0.88 19.01
N SER A 206 -1.29 -1.59 19.97
CA SER A 206 -1.30 -3.05 20.03
C SER A 206 -2.46 -3.68 19.24
N THR A 207 -3.45 -2.90 18.83
CA THR A 207 -4.64 -3.38 18.12
C THR A 207 -4.46 -3.28 16.60
N ASN A 208 -4.82 -4.35 15.90
CA ASN A 208 -4.90 -4.37 14.44
C ASN A 208 -6.37 -4.34 13.98
N ILE A 209 -6.61 -3.78 12.80
CA ILE A 209 -7.91 -3.75 12.13
C ILE A 209 -7.79 -4.38 10.74
N SER A 210 -8.71 -5.28 10.39
CA SER A 210 -8.79 -5.85 9.04
C SER A 210 -9.44 -4.84 8.11
N LEU A 211 -8.76 -4.53 7.01
CA LEU A 211 -9.26 -3.60 6.00
C LEU A 211 -10.54 -4.13 5.34
N LEU A 212 -10.66 -5.45 5.15
CA LEU A 212 -11.85 -6.05 4.55
C LEU A 212 -13.09 -5.83 5.41
N SER A 213 -13.03 -6.15 6.71
CA SER A 213 -14.16 -5.95 7.62
C SER A 213 -14.47 -4.47 7.81
N TYR A 214 -13.44 -3.61 7.83
CA TYR A 214 -13.61 -2.17 7.82
C TYR A 214 -14.36 -1.65 6.59
N LEU A 215 -13.95 -2.05 5.38
CA LEU A 215 -14.60 -1.60 4.15
C LEU A 215 -16.04 -2.14 4.01
N GLN A 216 -16.30 -3.37 4.49
CA GLN A 216 -17.66 -3.92 4.53
C GLN A 216 -18.55 -3.11 5.48
N GLN A 217 -18.09 -2.81 6.69
CA GLN A 217 -18.83 -1.98 7.64
C GLN A 217 -19.01 -0.55 7.11
N LEU A 218 -17.97 0.01 6.47
CA LEU A 218 -18.05 1.36 5.90
C LEU A 218 -19.06 1.46 4.76
N ALA A 219 -19.16 0.42 3.91
CA ALA A 219 -20.17 0.38 2.85
C ALA A 219 -21.59 0.45 3.43
N ILE A 220 -21.82 -0.19 4.59
CA ILE A 220 -23.09 -0.11 5.33
C ILE A 220 -23.29 1.31 5.88
N ASP A 221 -22.28 1.88 6.55
CA ASP A 221 -22.36 3.20 7.17
C ASP A 221 -22.57 4.33 6.13
N LEU A 222 -22.02 4.17 4.91
CA LEU A 222 -22.17 5.12 3.79
C LEU A 222 -23.30 4.77 2.82
N ASN A 223 -24.08 3.72 3.09
CA ASN A 223 -25.20 3.26 2.28
C ASN A 223 -24.82 2.98 0.80
N VAL A 224 -23.61 2.43 0.59
CA VAL A 224 -23.08 1.99 -0.72
C VAL A 224 -23.29 0.48 -0.87
N THR A 225 -23.69 0.01 -2.05
CA THR A 225 -23.90 -1.43 -2.31
C THR A 225 -22.62 -2.24 -2.04
N ALA A 226 -22.71 -3.21 -1.15
CA ALA A 226 -21.60 -4.10 -0.80
C ALA A 226 -21.02 -4.78 -2.06
N GLY A 227 -19.71 -4.68 -2.26
CA GLY A 227 -18.99 -5.22 -3.41
C GLY A 227 -18.55 -4.18 -4.46
N ASN A 228 -19.12 -2.97 -4.48
CA ASN A 228 -18.64 -1.89 -5.35
C ASN A 228 -17.58 -1.01 -4.65
N TYR A 229 -16.39 -1.60 -4.44
CA TYR A 229 -15.28 -0.92 -3.74
C TYR A 229 -14.76 0.30 -4.50
N THR A 230 -14.86 0.33 -5.84
CA THR A 230 -14.43 1.51 -6.63
C THR A 230 -15.28 2.74 -6.33
N GLN A 231 -16.60 2.57 -6.19
CA GLN A 231 -17.51 3.64 -5.78
C GLN A 231 -17.25 4.07 -4.34
N LEU A 232 -16.98 3.13 -3.44
CA LEU A 232 -16.66 3.42 -2.05
C LEU A 232 -15.38 4.27 -1.92
N LEU A 233 -14.34 3.93 -2.68
CA LEU A 233 -13.07 4.68 -2.68
C LEU A 233 -13.21 6.11 -3.22
N ALA A 234 -14.17 6.35 -4.10
CA ALA A 234 -14.46 7.66 -4.68
C ALA A 234 -15.38 8.54 -3.82
N THR A 235 -16.07 7.95 -2.83
CA THR A 235 -17.04 8.64 -1.98
C THR A 235 -16.33 9.48 -0.91
N ASN A 236 -16.85 10.69 -0.65
CA ASN A 236 -16.37 11.53 0.45
C ASN A 236 -16.98 11.05 1.77
N ALA A 237 -16.13 10.74 2.76
CA ALA A 237 -16.54 10.35 4.09
C ALA A 237 -15.93 11.29 5.13
N THR A 238 -16.68 11.61 6.19
CA THR A 238 -16.16 12.45 7.29
C THR A 238 -15.22 11.64 8.18
N VAL A 239 -14.20 12.27 8.75
CA VAL A 239 -13.25 11.58 9.65
C VAL A 239 -13.98 10.97 10.86
N SER A 240 -15.02 11.64 11.38
CA SER A 240 -15.83 11.12 12.48
C SER A 240 -16.63 9.87 12.11
N GLN A 241 -17.16 9.78 10.88
CA GLN A 241 -17.78 8.55 10.35
C GLN A 241 -16.75 7.43 10.21
N LEU A 242 -15.56 7.76 9.68
CA LEU A 242 -14.50 6.77 9.46
C LEU A 242 -13.96 6.19 10.78
N ILE A 243 -13.80 7.03 11.81
CA ILE A 243 -13.46 6.57 13.17
C ILE A 243 -14.61 5.78 13.77
N ASN A 244 -15.87 6.14 13.52
CA ASN A 244 -17.03 5.39 13.99
C ASN A 244 -17.06 3.96 13.43
N THR A 245 -16.81 3.79 12.13
CA THR A 245 -16.67 2.46 11.52
C THR A 245 -15.55 1.66 12.18
N ALA A 246 -14.43 2.31 12.51
CA ALA A 246 -13.31 1.66 13.21
C ALA A 246 -13.73 1.20 14.61
N ILE A 247 -14.52 2.00 15.35
CA ILE A 247 -15.09 1.60 16.65
C ILE A 247 -15.93 0.34 16.50
N THR A 248 -16.85 0.29 15.53
CA THR A 248 -17.75 -0.86 15.33
C THR A 248 -16.98 -2.14 15.00
N VAL A 249 -15.98 -2.06 14.12
CA VAL A 249 -15.16 -3.22 13.75
C VAL A 249 -14.23 -3.64 14.90
N SER A 250 -13.63 -2.69 15.61
CA SER A 250 -12.81 -3.00 16.79
C SER A 250 -13.64 -3.64 17.91
N GLN A 251 -14.88 -3.19 18.10
CA GLN A 251 -15.80 -3.80 19.07
C GLN A 251 -16.17 -5.23 18.68
N ALA A 252 -16.45 -5.48 17.39
CA ALA A 252 -16.72 -6.83 16.89
C ALA A 252 -15.51 -7.78 17.04
N ASN A 253 -14.29 -7.24 17.00
CA ASN A 253 -13.04 -7.98 17.21
C ASN A 253 -12.62 -8.10 18.68
N GLY A 254 -13.44 -7.66 19.63
CA GLY A 254 -13.17 -7.81 21.07
C GLY A 254 -12.11 -6.85 21.63
N ALA A 255 -11.97 -5.64 21.06
CA ALA A 255 -11.06 -4.62 21.58
C ALA A 255 -11.38 -4.25 23.05
N SER A 256 -10.35 -3.86 23.82
CA SER A 256 -10.52 -3.48 25.23
C SER A 256 -11.33 -2.19 25.39
N ALA A 257 -11.91 -2.00 26.59
CA ALA A 257 -12.67 -0.78 26.91
C ALA A 257 -11.84 0.50 26.75
N ASP A 258 -10.53 0.43 27.03
CA ASP A 258 -9.60 1.55 26.85
C ASP A 258 -9.44 1.95 25.37
N VAL A 259 -9.37 0.97 24.46
CA VAL A 259 -9.31 1.21 23.01
C VAL A 259 -10.58 1.87 22.50
N LEU A 260 -11.74 1.36 22.92
CA LEU A 260 -13.04 1.91 22.53
C LEU A 260 -13.23 3.34 23.06
N THR A 261 -12.79 3.61 24.31
CA THR A 261 -12.82 4.95 24.90
C THR A 261 -11.89 5.91 24.17
N ALA A 262 -10.68 5.45 23.81
CA ALA A 262 -9.72 6.25 23.05
C ALA A 262 -10.29 6.63 21.67
N LEU A 263 -10.83 5.67 20.92
CA LEU A 263 -11.48 5.93 19.63
C LEU A 263 -12.71 6.85 19.78
N GLY A 264 -13.49 6.69 20.85
CA GLY A 264 -14.63 7.56 21.16
C GLY A 264 -14.21 9.02 21.35
N ASN A 265 -13.14 9.27 22.11
CA ASN A 265 -12.59 10.61 22.31
C ASN A 265 -12.04 11.19 20.99
N LEU A 266 -11.40 10.37 20.15
CA LEU A 266 -10.97 10.79 18.81
C LEU A 266 -12.14 11.13 17.89
N LYS A 267 -13.23 10.36 17.94
CA LYS A 267 -14.45 10.64 17.17
C LYS A 267 -15.07 11.98 17.55
N ILE A 268 -15.14 12.29 18.84
CA ILE A 268 -15.64 13.58 19.33
C ILE A 268 -14.74 14.70 18.82
N ALA A 269 -13.42 14.50 18.90
CA ALA A 269 -12.47 15.50 18.44
C ALA A 269 -12.51 15.73 16.92
N ALA A 270 -12.78 14.68 16.14
CA ALA A 270 -12.81 14.70 14.68
C ALA A 270 -14.08 15.30 14.06
N GLN A 271 -15.02 15.82 14.84
CA GLN A 271 -16.25 16.42 14.31
C GLN A 271 -15.98 17.60 13.35
N THR A 272 -14.86 18.30 13.53
CA THR A 272 -14.48 19.46 12.72
C THR A 272 -13.40 19.17 11.67
N ALA A 273 -12.89 17.93 11.60
CA ALA A 273 -11.75 17.54 10.76
C ALA A 273 -12.07 17.44 9.25
N GLY A 274 -13.31 17.71 8.82
CA GLY A 274 -13.72 17.70 7.41
C GLY A 274 -13.93 16.30 6.81
N SER A 275 -14.02 16.24 5.48
CA SER A 275 -14.25 15.01 4.72
C SER A 275 -13.04 14.61 3.87
N ILE A 276 -12.85 13.31 3.65
CA ILE A 276 -11.77 12.75 2.82
C ILE A 276 -12.30 11.71 1.83
N LYS A 277 -11.53 11.51 0.75
CA LYS A 277 -11.68 10.36 -0.15
C LYS A 277 -10.81 9.21 0.32
N LEU A 278 -11.35 8.00 0.42
CA LEU A 278 -10.56 6.84 0.88
C LEU A 278 -9.47 6.43 -0.12
N GLY A 279 -9.69 6.66 -1.41
CA GLY A 279 -8.71 6.32 -2.44
C GLY A 279 -7.34 7.01 -2.29
N SER A 280 -7.23 8.07 -1.48
CA SER A 280 -5.93 8.71 -1.20
C SER A 280 -5.13 8.04 -0.07
N LEU A 281 -5.73 7.14 0.71
CA LEU A 281 -5.09 6.45 1.84
C LEU A 281 -4.53 5.09 1.43
N VAL A 282 -5.25 4.38 0.57
CA VAL A 282 -4.90 3.04 0.09
C VAL A 282 -5.01 3.04 -1.43
N SER A 283 -3.86 2.94 -2.09
CA SER A 283 -3.83 2.70 -3.54
C SER A 283 -3.97 1.20 -3.78
N LEU A 284 -5.09 0.79 -4.37
CA LEU A 284 -5.27 -0.54 -4.92
C LEU A 284 -4.97 -0.44 -6.42
N SER A 285 -3.99 -1.20 -6.91
CA SER A 285 -3.79 -1.31 -8.36
C SER A 285 -5.04 -1.97 -8.96
N THR A 286 -5.61 -1.37 -10.01
CA THR A 286 -6.90 -1.73 -10.61
C THR A 286 -6.96 -3.15 -11.20
N THR A 287 -5.86 -3.91 -11.15
CA THR A 287 -5.74 -5.27 -11.68
C THR A 287 -5.72 -6.36 -10.60
N THR A 288 -5.81 -6.02 -9.31
CA THR A 288 -5.76 -7.04 -8.23
C THR A 288 -7.13 -7.65 -7.96
N PRO A 289 -7.28 -8.99 -7.96
CA PRO A 289 -8.51 -9.66 -7.53
C PRO A 289 -8.89 -9.27 -6.09
N THR A 290 -10.19 -9.28 -5.79
CA THR A 290 -10.80 -8.98 -4.48
C THR A 290 -10.28 -9.84 -3.32
N SER A 291 -9.54 -10.92 -3.60
CA SER A 291 -8.88 -11.79 -2.62
C SER A 291 -7.70 -11.14 -1.87
N VAL A 292 -7.29 -9.94 -2.27
CA VAL A 292 -6.13 -9.22 -1.69
C VAL A 292 -6.55 -8.20 -0.60
N LEU A 293 -7.85 -7.97 -0.40
CA LEU A 293 -8.37 -6.93 0.49
C LEU A 293 -8.31 -7.27 2.01
N ASN A 294 -7.74 -8.42 2.40
CA ASN A 294 -7.69 -8.85 3.81
C ASN A 294 -6.43 -8.35 4.55
N ALA A 295 -5.97 -7.14 4.25
CA ALA A 295 -4.80 -6.59 4.92
C ALA A 295 -5.14 -6.19 6.36
N ASN A 296 -4.30 -6.60 7.31
CA ASN A 296 -4.37 -6.12 8.70
C ASN A 296 -3.49 -4.87 8.84
N LEU A 297 -4.08 -3.77 9.31
CA LEU A 297 -3.41 -2.51 9.57
C LEU A 297 -3.39 -2.22 11.07
N GLN A 298 -2.32 -1.60 11.56
CA GLN A 298 -2.28 -1.12 12.94
C GLN A 298 -3.28 0.02 13.12
N LEU A 299 -4.15 -0.07 14.13
CA LEU A 299 -5.27 0.85 14.32
C LEU A 299 -4.83 2.30 14.53
N PHE A 300 -3.81 2.54 15.36
CA PHE A 300 -3.24 3.87 15.55
C PHE A 300 -2.77 4.50 14.22
N GLN A 301 -2.00 3.75 13.42
CA GLN A 301 -1.47 4.24 12.14
C GLN A 301 -2.59 4.54 11.16
N PHE A 302 -3.62 3.68 11.14
CA PHE A 302 -4.80 3.91 10.33
C PHE A 302 -5.50 5.21 10.72
N VAL A 303 -5.78 5.42 12.01
CA VAL A 303 -6.45 6.66 12.47
C VAL A 303 -5.59 7.90 12.22
N GLN A 304 -4.28 7.83 12.48
CA GLN A 304 -3.34 8.91 12.16
C GLN A 304 -3.40 9.26 10.67
N ALA A 305 -3.40 8.25 9.79
CA ALA A 305 -3.53 8.45 8.34
C ALA A 305 -4.78 9.24 7.96
N LEU A 306 -5.94 8.87 8.54
CA LEU A 306 -7.21 9.54 8.27
C LEU A 306 -7.12 11.04 8.61
N ILE A 307 -6.49 11.35 9.74
CA ILE A 307 -6.33 12.73 10.24
C ILE A 307 -5.38 13.53 9.36
N GLU A 308 -4.23 12.96 9.01
CA GLU A 308 -3.22 13.62 8.20
C GLU A 308 -3.70 13.88 6.76
N VAL A 309 -4.39 12.90 6.16
CA VAL A 309 -5.02 13.06 4.85
C VAL A 309 -6.13 14.11 4.88
N ALA A 310 -6.93 14.13 5.95
CA ALA A 310 -7.96 15.14 6.12
C ALA A 310 -7.38 16.54 6.23
N ASN A 311 -6.33 16.73 7.02
CA ASN A 311 -5.64 18.01 7.11
C ASN A 311 -5.06 18.44 5.75
N ASN A 312 -4.44 17.50 5.02
CA ASN A 312 -3.86 17.76 3.70
C ASN A 312 -4.90 18.19 2.66
N GLN A 313 -6.03 17.47 2.54
CA GLN A 313 -7.09 17.78 1.56
C GLN A 313 -7.86 19.06 1.89
N ASN A 314 -8.09 19.33 3.18
CA ASN A 314 -8.78 20.55 3.61
C ASN A 314 -7.83 21.78 3.64
N GLY A 315 -6.52 21.56 3.50
CA GLY A 315 -5.52 22.63 3.40
C GLY A 315 -5.36 23.47 4.67
N LEU A 316 -5.86 22.99 5.81
CA LEU A 316 -5.95 23.74 7.07
C LEU A 316 -4.60 23.80 7.78
N ALA A 317 -4.05 25.01 7.93
CA ALA A 317 -3.00 25.28 8.90
C ALA A 317 -3.60 25.33 10.31
N VAL A 318 -3.05 24.55 11.23
CA VAL A 318 -3.58 24.32 12.58
C VAL A 318 -2.70 25.03 13.60
N ASN A 319 -3.32 25.84 14.46
CA ASN A 319 -2.61 26.50 15.56
C ASN A 319 -2.30 25.51 16.69
N LEU A 320 -1.02 25.37 17.02
CA LEU A 320 -0.54 24.59 18.15
C LEU A 320 -0.42 25.48 19.40
N PRO A 321 -0.82 25.00 20.59
CA PRO A 321 -0.62 25.74 21.83
C PRO A 321 0.87 25.98 22.09
N VAL A 322 1.29 27.24 22.25
CA VAL A 322 2.69 27.58 22.53
C VAL A 322 3.22 26.99 23.84
N SER A 323 2.33 26.79 24.81
CA SER A 323 2.63 26.15 26.09
C SER A 323 3.07 24.69 25.95
N LEU A 324 2.57 23.98 24.93
CA LEU A 324 2.98 22.60 24.63
C LEU A 324 4.44 22.50 24.20
N LEU A 325 4.93 23.54 23.54
CA LEU A 325 6.25 23.59 22.92
C LEU A 325 7.28 24.28 23.82
N GLY A 326 6.90 24.65 25.05
CA GLY A 326 7.77 25.38 25.98
C GLY A 326 8.19 26.75 25.44
N LEU A 327 7.44 27.30 24.48
CA LEU A 327 7.74 28.58 23.87
C LEU A 327 7.14 29.69 24.74
N GLY A 328 7.95 30.72 25.03
CA GLY A 328 7.53 31.85 25.84
C GLY A 328 6.39 32.67 25.22
N VAL A 329 5.98 33.72 25.92
CA VAL A 329 4.97 34.68 25.45
C VAL A 329 5.45 35.34 24.15
N GLY A 330 4.59 35.45 23.13
CA GLY A 330 4.90 36.12 21.86
C GLY A 330 5.22 35.20 20.66
N ALA A 331 5.14 33.87 20.81
CA ALA A 331 5.21 32.95 19.68
C ALA A 331 3.81 32.60 19.15
N THR A 332 3.70 32.28 17.87
CA THR A 332 2.54 31.58 17.28
C THR A 332 3.04 30.41 16.49
N VAL A 333 2.47 29.22 16.72
CA VAL A 333 2.87 28.01 15.99
C VAL A 333 1.71 27.51 15.16
N GLN A 334 1.96 27.29 13.89
CA GLN A 334 0.99 26.73 12.95
C GLN A 334 1.61 25.54 12.22
N THR A 335 0.87 24.44 12.10
CA THR A 335 1.34 23.23 11.43
C THR A 335 0.40 22.79 10.32
N LYS A 336 0.95 22.21 9.26
CA LYS A 336 0.18 21.74 8.10
C LYS A 336 0.80 20.48 7.52
N VAL A 337 -0.03 19.53 7.14
CA VAL A 337 0.39 18.37 6.34
C VAL A 337 0.56 18.80 4.89
N ILE A 338 1.78 18.82 4.38
CA ILE A 338 2.09 19.21 3.00
C ILE A 338 1.99 18.04 2.03
N GLN A 339 2.23 16.82 2.52
CA GLN A 339 2.08 15.60 1.75
C GLN A 339 1.35 14.53 2.55
N ALA A 340 0.29 13.98 1.95
CA ALA A 340 -0.50 12.90 2.51
C ALA A 340 0.29 11.57 2.57
N PRO A 341 0.18 10.81 3.68
CA PRO A 341 0.79 9.49 3.81
C PRO A 341 0.10 8.46 2.90
N GLN A 342 0.85 7.44 2.52
CA GLN A 342 0.40 6.23 1.84
C GLN A 342 1.10 5.05 2.49
N PHE A 343 0.52 4.55 3.59
CA PHE A 343 1.20 3.60 4.48
C PHE A 343 1.29 2.19 3.93
N SER A 344 0.39 1.80 3.03
CA SER A 344 0.41 0.47 2.42
C SER A 344 0.00 0.53 0.96
N ALA A 345 0.70 -0.24 0.14
CA ALA A 345 0.40 -0.44 -1.26
C ALA A 345 0.46 -1.93 -1.58
N ILE A 346 -0.51 -2.40 -2.37
CA ILE A 346 -0.60 -3.80 -2.77
C ILE A 346 -0.76 -3.88 -4.28
N GLY A 347 -0.02 -4.77 -4.92
CA GLY A 347 -0.03 -4.92 -6.37
C GLY A 347 0.72 -6.15 -6.87
N ASN A 348 0.82 -6.26 -8.19
CA ASN A 348 1.65 -7.27 -8.84
C ASN A 348 3.11 -6.77 -8.90
N PRO A 349 4.06 -7.45 -8.24
CA PRO A 349 5.46 -7.02 -8.22
C PRO A 349 6.12 -7.05 -9.60
N ALA A 350 5.63 -7.86 -10.54
CA ALA A 350 6.16 -7.91 -11.91
C ALA A 350 5.91 -6.61 -12.67
N LEU A 351 4.73 -6.02 -12.50
CA LEU A 351 4.39 -4.74 -13.12
C LEU A 351 5.07 -3.58 -12.38
N ALA A 352 5.18 -3.68 -11.06
CA ALA A 352 5.85 -2.67 -10.23
C ALA A 352 7.35 -2.56 -10.54
N ALA A 353 8.05 -3.68 -10.73
CA ALA A 353 9.49 -3.67 -11.04
C ALA A 353 9.81 -3.03 -12.40
N LEU A 354 8.90 -3.09 -13.38
CA LEU A 354 9.08 -2.47 -14.70
C LEU A 354 8.97 -0.95 -14.66
N ASN A 355 8.10 -0.41 -13.82
CA ASN A 355 7.95 1.03 -13.61
C ASN A 355 7.59 1.32 -12.13
N PRO A 356 8.59 1.45 -11.25
CA PRO A 356 8.37 1.53 -9.81
C PRO A 356 7.60 2.77 -9.33
N THR A 357 7.62 3.85 -10.12
CA THR A 357 6.90 5.10 -9.84
C THR A 357 5.67 5.30 -10.73
N GLY A 358 5.37 4.33 -11.61
CA GLY A 358 4.21 4.37 -12.50
C GLY A 358 2.91 3.98 -11.81
N THR A 359 1.81 3.94 -12.58
CA THR A 359 0.46 3.61 -12.07
C THR A 359 0.35 2.24 -11.41
N ASN A 360 1.21 1.29 -11.77
CA ASN A 360 1.28 -0.06 -11.19
C ASN A 360 2.43 -0.23 -10.17
N GLY A 361 3.11 0.87 -9.83
CA GLY A 361 4.17 0.86 -8.83
C GLY A 361 3.62 0.51 -7.45
N ILE A 362 4.28 -0.41 -6.75
CA ILE A 362 4.04 -0.63 -5.32
C ILE A 362 4.91 0.39 -4.58
N TYR A 363 4.31 1.57 -4.38
CA TYR A 363 4.96 2.73 -3.78
C TYR A 363 4.24 3.11 -2.49
N VAL A 364 5.01 3.30 -1.42
CA VAL A 364 4.51 3.77 -0.12
C VAL A 364 5.30 4.99 0.31
N ARG A 365 4.66 5.85 1.10
CA ARG A 365 5.30 7.03 1.67
C ARG A 365 4.72 7.43 3.02
N THR A 366 5.52 8.07 3.85
CA THR A 366 5.07 8.70 5.10
C THR A 366 4.58 10.12 4.84
N ALA A 367 3.89 10.69 5.81
CA ALA A 367 3.49 12.10 5.76
C ALA A 367 4.70 13.03 5.85
N GLN A 368 4.57 14.19 5.23
CA GLN A 368 5.50 15.30 5.40
C GLN A 368 4.73 16.49 5.97
N ILE A 369 5.25 17.06 7.06
CA ILE A 369 4.61 18.12 7.82
C ILE A 369 5.48 19.36 7.79
N ARG A 370 4.86 20.51 7.57
CA ARG A 370 5.47 21.82 7.67
C ARG A 370 4.91 22.52 8.89
N THR A 371 5.79 23.00 9.75
CA THR A 371 5.44 23.82 10.90
C THR A 371 6.09 25.18 10.77
N MET A 372 5.30 26.24 10.98
CA MET A 372 5.74 27.62 11.03
C MET A 372 5.61 28.11 12.47
N VAL A 373 6.67 28.72 12.98
CA VAL A 373 6.71 29.44 14.24
C VAL A 373 7.00 30.90 13.92
N THR A 374 6.07 31.78 14.23
CA THR A 374 6.26 33.23 14.11
C THR A 374 6.53 33.81 15.50
N LEU A 375 7.66 34.49 15.66
CA LEU A 375 8.08 35.12 16.90
C LEU A 375 7.85 36.62 16.82
N ASP A 376 7.16 37.18 17.81
CA ASP A 376 7.03 38.62 17.99
C ASP A 376 8.21 39.18 18.80
N LEU A 377 9.09 39.90 18.11
CA LEU A 377 10.27 40.56 18.66
C LEU A 377 9.95 41.96 19.21
N SER A 378 8.68 42.39 19.20
CA SER A 378 8.25 43.64 19.86
C SER A 378 8.61 43.65 21.35
N LEU A 379 8.72 42.49 21.99
CA LEU A 379 9.09 42.33 23.40
C LEU A 379 10.55 42.73 23.70
N VAL A 380 11.40 42.92 22.69
CA VAL A 380 12.81 43.32 22.84
C VAL A 380 13.00 44.85 22.80
N THR A 381 11.94 45.63 23.08
CA THR A 381 11.89 47.11 23.00
C THR A 381 13.06 47.84 23.69
N ASN A 382 13.53 47.34 24.83
CA ASN A 382 14.62 47.96 25.59
C ASN A 382 15.98 47.87 24.89
N LEU A 383 16.23 46.80 24.14
CA LEU A 383 17.43 46.68 23.31
C LEU A 383 17.29 47.56 22.08
N LEU A 384 16.10 47.61 21.50
CA LEU A 384 15.80 48.39 20.29
C LEU A 384 16.03 49.89 20.52
N SER A 385 15.57 50.42 21.65
CA SER A 385 15.73 51.83 22.03
C SER A 385 17.19 52.22 22.31
N LEU A 386 17.96 51.33 22.95
CA LEU A 386 19.39 51.54 23.19
C LEU A 386 20.19 51.56 21.88
N VAL A 387 19.92 50.60 21.00
CA VAL A 387 20.60 50.46 19.70
C VAL A 387 20.27 51.63 18.78
N THR A 388 18.99 52.01 18.68
CA THR A 388 18.57 53.18 17.89
C THR A 388 19.15 54.47 18.46
N GLY A 389 19.20 54.63 19.79
CA GLY A 389 19.85 55.77 20.43
C GLY A 389 21.34 55.88 20.11
N LEU A 390 22.09 54.77 20.18
CA LEU A 390 23.53 54.75 19.92
C LEU A 390 23.88 55.03 18.44
N LEU A 391 23.11 54.47 17.50
CA LEU A 391 23.40 54.57 16.07
C LEU A 391 22.79 55.82 15.41
N SER A 392 21.72 56.40 15.95
CA SER A 392 21.05 57.58 15.36
C SER A 392 21.93 58.84 15.35
N VAL A 393 22.79 59.02 16.35
CA VAL A 393 23.69 60.18 16.47
C VAL A 393 24.70 60.23 15.30
N GLY A 394 25.29 59.08 14.95
CA GLY A 394 26.25 58.99 13.84
C GLY A 394 25.57 58.98 12.47
N THR A 395 24.37 58.42 12.36
CA THR A 395 23.66 58.32 11.06
C THR A 395 23.06 59.64 10.62
N THR A 396 22.45 60.40 11.53
CA THR A 396 21.90 61.74 11.25
C THR A 396 22.97 62.74 10.82
N THR A 397 24.13 62.72 11.47
CA THR A 397 25.28 63.57 11.12
C THR A 397 25.91 63.23 9.78
N LEU A 398 25.73 62.00 9.30
CA LEU A 398 26.22 61.51 8.00
C LEU A 398 25.15 61.55 6.89
N GLY A 399 23.93 61.99 7.17
CA GLY A 399 22.82 61.98 6.21
C GLY A 399 22.31 60.58 5.85
N LEU A 400 22.51 59.60 6.73
CA LEU A 400 22.15 58.20 6.56
C LEU A 400 20.83 57.89 7.28
N THR A 401 20.06 56.97 6.71
CA THR A 401 18.86 56.40 7.33
C THR A 401 19.20 55.13 8.10
N LEU A 402 18.73 55.04 9.34
CA LEU A 402 18.86 53.87 10.21
C LEU A 402 17.50 53.16 10.32
N HIS A 403 17.47 51.87 9.99
CA HIS A 403 16.35 51.00 10.33
C HIS A 403 16.87 49.86 11.21
N VAL A 404 16.22 49.66 12.36
CA VAL A 404 16.53 48.58 13.32
C VAL A 404 15.25 47.76 13.50
N LEU A 405 15.31 46.46 13.22
CA LEU A 405 14.16 45.55 13.10
C LEU A 405 12.97 46.21 12.38
N PRO A 406 13.09 46.52 11.07
CA PRO A 406 11.97 47.07 10.29
C PRO A 406 10.75 46.13 10.27
N ASN A 407 10.96 44.83 10.50
CA ASN A 407 9.91 43.87 10.78
C ASN A 407 10.06 43.36 12.23
N THR A 408 8.95 43.30 12.98
CA THR A 408 8.92 42.79 14.35
C THR A 408 8.63 41.30 14.43
N THR A 409 8.30 40.66 13.30
CA THR A 409 7.98 39.23 13.24
C THR A 409 9.10 38.44 12.58
N LEU A 410 9.60 37.42 13.27
CA LEU A 410 10.59 36.48 12.74
C LEU A 410 9.94 35.12 12.51
N ASP A 411 10.03 34.62 11.28
CA ASP A 411 9.46 33.32 10.93
C ASP A 411 10.53 32.23 10.96
N ILE A 412 10.15 31.10 11.56
CA ILE A 412 10.93 29.87 11.61
C ILE A 412 10.06 28.78 11.01
N SER A 413 10.47 28.23 9.87
CA SER A 413 9.82 27.11 9.23
C SER A 413 10.63 25.84 9.41
N LEU A 414 9.96 24.79 9.89
CA LEU A 414 10.48 23.43 10.01
C LEU A 414 9.64 22.50 9.15
N GLU A 415 10.21 21.96 8.09
CA GLU A 415 9.59 20.85 7.33
C GLU A 415 10.25 19.56 7.77
N ALA A 416 9.47 18.55 8.14
CA ALA A 416 10.00 17.30 8.63
C ALA A 416 9.13 16.11 8.23
N GLY A 417 9.73 14.92 8.26
CA GLY A 417 9.16 13.71 7.69
C GLY A 417 9.50 13.59 6.22
N GLY A 418 8.74 12.76 5.50
CA GLY A 418 9.07 12.41 4.13
C GLY A 418 10.03 11.21 4.09
N GLY A 419 9.44 10.03 3.96
CA GLY A 419 10.14 8.83 3.58
C GLY A 419 9.31 8.07 2.56
N SER A 420 9.97 7.43 1.62
CA SER A 420 9.34 6.68 0.55
C SER A 420 10.00 5.33 0.38
N SER A 421 9.23 4.33 -0.03
CA SER A 421 9.79 3.04 -0.43
C SER A 421 9.02 2.48 -1.62
N TYR A 422 9.74 1.78 -2.49
CA TYR A 422 9.15 1.11 -3.64
C TYR A 422 9.83 -0.22 -3.95
N VAL A 423 9.08 -1.11 -4.59
CA VAL A 423 9.58 -2.43 -5.02
C VAL A 423 10.46 -2.28 -6.27
N THR A 424 11.67 -2.83 -6.22
CA THR A 424 12.65 -2.84 -7.34
C THR A 424 12.76 -4.19 -8.01
N GLY A 425 12.41 -5.28 -7.33
CA GLY A 425 12.51 -6.62 -7.86
C GLY A 425 11.81 -7.65 -6.99
N TYR A 426 11.58 -8.84 -7.55
CA TYR A 426 11.03 -9.96 -6.80
C TYR A 426 11.52 -11.29 -7.39
N THR A 427 11.56 -12.32 -6.56
CA THR A 427 11.68 -13.72 -7.01
C THR A 427 10.58 -14.54 -6.35
N CYS A 428 9.92 -15.39 -7.14
CA CYS A 428 8.85 -16.26 -6.68
C CYS A 428 9.01 -17.63 -7.32
N VAL A 429 9.76 -18.52 -6.67
CA VAL A 429 9.94 -19.90 -7.13
C VAL A 429 8.91 -20.80 -6.43
N THR A 430 8.80 -20.68 -5.11
CA THR A 430 7.77 -21.33 -4.28
C THR A 430 7.41 -20.41 -3.10
N ASP A 431 6.32 -20.69 -2.37
CA ASP A 431 5.96 -19.91 -1.18
C ASP A 431 6.99 -19.98 -0.04
N SER A 432 7.92 -20.94 -0.10
CA SER A 432 9.06 -21.06 0.84
C SER A 432 10.39 -20.58 0.26
N ASN A 433 10.44 -20.22 -1.03
CA ASN A 433 11.62 -19.70 -1.71
C ASN A 433 11.22 -18.51 -2.59
N LYS A 434 11.12 -17.36 -1.92
CA LYS A 434 10.71 -16.09 -2.49
C LYS A 434 11.53 -14.94 -1.92
N SER A 435 11.70 -13.88 -2.68
CA SER A 435 12.35 -12.67 -2.21
C SER A 435 11.70 -11.41 -2.78
N LEU A 436 11.75 -10.32 -2.02
CA LEU A 436 11.23 -9.02 -2.42
C LEU A 436 12.31 -7.95 -2.20
N SER A 437 12.75 -7.32 -3.28
CA SER A 437 13.74 -6.23 -3.24
C SER A 437 13.05 -4.88 -3.26
N ILE A 438 13.52 -3.98 -2.39
CA ILE A 438 12.98 -2.64 -2.20
C ILE A 438 14.10 -1.59 -2.22
N SER A 439 13.72 -0.35 -2.57
CA SER A 439 14.53 0.85 -2.34
C SER A 439 13.75 1.79 -1.44
N ALA A 440 14.35 2.19 -0.33
CA ALA A 440 13.77 3.11 0.64
C ALA A 440 14.62 4.38 0.72
N THR A 441 13.96 5.53 0.85
CA THR A 441 14.57 6.86 1.01
C THR A 441 13.93 7.52 2.22
N THR A 442 14.72 8.17 3.06
CA THR A 442 14.22 8.99 4.18
C THR A 442 14.94 10.34 4.19
N ASP A 443 14.19 11.37 4.55
CA ASP A 443 14.64 12.76 4.53
C ASP A 443 14.86 13.30 5.95
N THR A 444 15.80 14.25 6.06
CA THR A 444 15.94 15.07 7.27
C THR A 444 14.88 16.16 7.33
N ALA A 445 14.82 16.84 8.48
CA ALA A 445 14.09 18.08 8.58
C ALA A 445 14.84 19.22 7.87
N TYR A 446 14.07 20.16 7.34
CA TYR A 446 14.53 21.39 6.72
C TYR A 446 14.17 22.54 7.64
N LEU A 447 15.18 23.20 8.17
CA LEU A 447 15.03 24.37 9.01
C LEU A 447 15.32 25.63 8.19
N ARG A 448 14.40 26.57 8.27
CA ARG A 448 14.42 27.83 7.56
C ARG A 448 14.08 28.95 8.53
N VAL A 449 14.90 29.99 8.59
CA VAL A 449 14.68 31.16 9.46
C VAL A 449 14.87 32.43 8.64
N GLY A 450 13.89 33.32 8.68
CA GLY A 450 13.90 34.58 7.92
C GLY A 450 12.49 35.16 7.78
N ASN A 451 12.23 35.88 6.69
CA ASN A 451 10.86 36.19 6.27
C ASN A 451 10.39 35.11 5.30
N VAL A 452 9.37 34.36 5.67
CA VAL A 452 8.80 33.30 4.83
C VAL A 452 7.70 33.88 3.95
N ASN A 453 7.54 33.37 2.73
CA ASN A 453 6.48 33.83 1.83
C ASN A 453 5.08 33.57 2.43
N PRO A 454 4.11 34.48 2.21
CA PRO A 454 2.76 34.35 2.76
C PRO A 454 2.01 33.11 2.23
N ASP A 455 2.39 32.59 1.07
CA ASP A 455 1.81 31.39 0.45
C ASP A 455 2.27 30.07 1.09
N TRP A 456 3.03 30.12 2.18
CA TRP A 456 3.51 28.93 2.90
C TRP A 456 2.39 27.93 3.23
N ALA A 457 1.17 28.44 3.43
CA ALA A 457 -0.02 27.68 3.79
C ALA A 457 -0.79 27.12 2.58
N THR A 458 -0.48 27.46 1.33
CA THR A 458 -1.30 27.05 0.16
C THR A 458 -0.75 25.83 -0.61
N ASN A 459 0.46 25.37 -0.30
CA ASN A 459 1.15 24.25 -0.99
C ASN A 459 1.30 24.44 -2.52
N THR A 460 1.09 25.65 -3.05
CA THR A 460 1.06 25.92 -4.50
C THR A 460 2.44 26.20 -5.12
N GLY A 461 3.50 26.24 -4.30
CA GLY A 461 4.87 26.47 -4.75
C GLY A 461 5.93 26.12 -3.69
N PRO A 462 7.22 26.12 -4.08
CA PRO A 462 8.32 25.91 -3.14
C PRO A 462 8.37 27.03 -2.09
N LEU A 463 8.65 26.67 -0.85
CA LEU A 463 8.78 27.63 0.24
C LEU A 463 10.08 28.42 0.07
N THR A 464 9.98 29.74 -0.09
CA THR A 464 11.13 30.63 -0.19
C THR A 464 11.29 31.45 1.08
N VAL A 465 12.53 31.63 1.50
CA VAL A 465 12.89 32.46 2.66
C VAL A 465 13.73 33.61 2.16
N THR A 466 13.38 34.82 2.58
CA THR A 466 14.22 36.00 2.36
C THR A 466 14.92 36.40 3.67
N PRO A 467 16.10 37.02 3.61
CA PRO A 467 16.81 37.43 4.81
C PRO A 467 15.97 38.37 5.69
N PHE A 468 15.95 38.10 6.99
CA PHE A 468 15.35 38.98 7.99
C PHE A 468 16.33 40.10 8.34
N THR A 469 15.97 41.35 8.03
CA THR A 469 16.86 42.49 8.28
C THR A 469 16.86 42.84 9.76
N LEU A 470 18.04 42.79 10.39
CA LEU A 470 18.22 43.16 11.80
C LEU A 470 18.52 44.66 11.91
N VAL A 471 19.47 45.13 11.12
CA VAL A 471 19.86 46.54 11.07
C VAL A 471 20.32 46.87 9.67
N SER A 472 19.89 48.01 9.15
CA SER A 472 20.35 48.54 7.88
C SER A 472 20.66 50.02 8.03
N ILE A 473 21.87 50.41 7.62
CA ILE A 473 22.32 51.79 7.58
C ILE A 473 22.71 52.13 6.15
N GLY A 474 22.10 53.18 5.60
CA GLY A 474 22.38 53.57 4.22
C GLY A 474 21.60 54.77 3.77
N THR A 475 21.40 54.88 2.47
CA THR A 475 20.54 55.91 1.86
C THR A 475 19.22 55.28 1.43
N ALA A 476 18.22 56.10 1.09
CA ALA A 476 16.95 55.60 0.56
C ALA A 476 17.10 54.71 -0.70
N ALA A 477 18.15 54.95 -1.51
CA ALA A 477 18.44 54.16 -2.71
C ALA A 477 19.29 52.90 -2.42
N ALA A 478 20.03 52.87 -1.31
CA ALA A 478 20.92 51.77 -0.94
C ALA A 478 20.90 51.56 0.58
N PRO A 479 19.96 50.76 1.11
CA PRO A 479 19.68 50.66 2.54
C PRO A 479 20.84 50.11 3.39
N PHE A 480 21.79 49.41 2.76
CA PHE A 480 22.95 48.78 3.41
C PHE A 480 24.28 49.47 3.05
N SER A 481 24.27 50.62 2.36
CA SER A 481 25.49 51.25 1.86
C SER A 481 26.48 51.63 2.97
N ALA A 482 26.01 51.97 4.15
CA ALA A 482 26.83 52.29 5.31
C ALA A 482 26.93 51.15 6.33
N GLY A 483 26.51 49.94 5.93
CA GLY A 483 26.62 48.71 6.69
C GLY A 483 25.30 48.22 7.27
N GLY A 484 25.28 46.96 7.69
CA GLY A 484 24.12 46.36 8.32
C GLY A 484 24.27 44.86 8.53
N ALA A 485 23.21 44.22 9.01
CA ALA A 485 23.15 42.78 9.21
C ALA A 485 21.74 42.24 8.92
N SER A 486 21.70 41.05 8.33
CA SER A 486 20.49 40.26 8.20
C SER A 486 20.70 38.83 8.69
N LEU A 487 19.64 38.23 9.24
CA LEU A 487 19.58 36.85 9.64
C LEU A 487 18.91 36.02 8.54
N MET A 488 19.57 34.95 8.11
CA MET A 488 18.94 33.90 7.32
C MET A 488 19.55 32.56 7.70
N ILE A 489 18.73 31.57 8.01
CA ILE A 489 19.17 30.18 8.18
C ILE A 489 18.42 29.36 7.14
N SER A 490 19.16 28.53 6.41
CA SER A 490 18.58 27.54 5.50
C SER A 490 19.42 26.29 5.60
N SER A 491 18.93 25.28 6.31
CA SER A 491 19.60 23.98 6.35
C SER A 491 19.40 23.27 5.00
N PRO A 492 20.42 22.52 4.52
CA PRO A 492 20.26 21.71 3.31
C PRO A 492 19.29 20.55 3.54
N ALA A 493 18.67 20.10 2.44
CA ALA A 493 18.08 18.77 2.35
C ALA A 493 19.17 17.73 2.60
N LEU A 494 19.04 16.87 3.59
CA LEU A 494 19.82 15.63 3.63
C LEU A 494 18.86 14.48 3.40
N GLN A 495 19.17 13.65 2.41
CA GLN A 495 18.42 12.44 2.12
C GLN A 495 19.38 11.25 2.26
N THR A 496 18.89 10.14 2.80
CA THR A 496 19.60 8.86 2.71
C THR A 496 18.73 7.86 1.99
N THR A 497 19.35 7.07 1.11
CA THR A 497 18.68 6.01 0.37
C THR A 497 19.38 4.70 0.66
N GLY A 498 18.60 3.65 0.90
CA GLY A 498 19.08 2.30 1.15
C GLY A 498 18.23 1.27 0.42
N THR A 499 18.85 0.21 -0.06
CA THR A 499 18.17 -0.94 -0.67
C THR A 499 18.17 -2.12 0.28
N ASN A 500 17.08 -2.87 0.31
CA ASN A 500 16.98 -4.11 1.08
C ASN A 500 16.32 -5.21 0.24
N THR A 501 16.68 -6.48 0.52
CA THR A 501 15.98 -7.63 -0.04
C THR A 501 15.47 -8.51 1.08
N PHE A 502 14.14 -8.63 1.19
CA PHE A 502 13.52 -9.56 2.13
C PHE A 502 13.63 -10.97 1.58
N ILE A 503 14.23 -11.87 2.36
CA ILE A 503 14.35 -13.29 2.02
C ILE A 503 13.22 -14.05 2.72
N ASN A 504 12.45 -14.80 1.94
CA ASN A 504 11.26 -15.52 2.36
C ASN A 504 10.28 -14.67 3.22
N PRO A 505 9.87 -13.49 2.74
CA PRO A 505 8.91 -12.65 3.47
C PRO A 505 7.60 -13.39 3.75
N PRO A 506 6.86 -13.05 4.81
CA PRO A 506 5.53 -13.63 5.03
C PRO A 506 4.58 -13.37 3.86
N ASP A 507 3.54 -14.20 3.76
CA ASP A 507 2.45 -13.97 2.82
C ASP A 507 1.73 -12.65 3.08
N VAL A 508 1.12 -12.10 2.03
CA VAL A 508 0.24 -10.94 2.12
C VAL A 508 -0.87 -11.27 3.11
N ASN A 509 -1.24 -10.32 3.97
CA ASN A 509 -2.22 -10.44 5.06
C ASN A 509 -1.76 -11.17 6.33
N VAL A 510 -0.53 -11.71 6.37
CA VAL A 510 0.04 -12.23 7.61
C VAL A 510 0.60 -11.07 8.43
N THR A 511 0.28 -10.98 9.71
CA THR A 511 0.83 -9.93 10.58
C THR A 511 2.34 -10.10 10.76
N PRO A 512 3.13 -9.01 10.80
CA PRO A 512 4.56 -9.07 11.09
C PRO A 512 4.83 -9.82 12.39
N THR A 513 5.75 -10.78 12.35
CA THR A 513 6.19 -11.53 13.54
C THR A 513 7.62 -11.12 13.90
N PRO A 514 8.06 -11.28 15.17
CA PRO A 514 9.44 -10.99 15.57
C PRO A 514 10.50 -11.75 14.76
N ALA A 515 10.13 -12.87 14.12
CA ALA A 515 10.99 -13.65 13.24
C ALA A 515 11.34 -12.94 11.91
N TYR A 516 10.54 -11.95 11.51
CA TYR A 516 10.72 -11.15 10.30
C TYR A 516 10.58 -9.65 10.64
N PRO A 517 11.65 -9.02 11.15
CA PRO A 517 11.60 -7.61 11.49
C PRO A 517 11.52 -6.72 10.25
N PRO A 518 10.94 -5.51 10.36
CA PRO A 518 10.98 -4.52 9.30
C PRO A 518 12.42 -4.14 8.94
N TYR A 519 12.64 -3.76 7.69
CA TYR A 519 13.86 -3.07 7.30
C TYR A 519 13.83 -1.64 7.85
N THR A 520 14.79 -1.28 8.70
CA THR A 520 14.95 0.06 9.24
C THR A 520 16.05 0.81 8.50
N LEU A 521 15.68 1.96 7.93
CA LEU A 521 16.64 2.91 7.37
C LEU A 521 16.74 4.08 8.32
N SER A 522 17.93 4.30 8.88
CA SER A 522 18.22 5.39 9.81
C SER A 522 19.42 6.20 9.32
N MET A 523 19.32 7.52 9.38
CA MET A 523 20.44 8.44 9.16
C MET A 523 21.35 8.47 10.38
N SER A 524 22.65 8.58 10.15
CA SER A 524 23.62 8.87 11.22
C SER A 524 23.51 10.34 11.62
N ASN A 525 23.02 10.59 12.83
CA ASN A 525 22.93 11.92 13.46
C ASN A 525 22.14 13.00 12.67
N PRO A 526 20.85 12.76 12.33
CA PRO A 526 20.04 13.75 11.60
C PRO A 526 19.96 15.10 12.35
N ILE A 527 19.90 15.06 13.69
CA ILE A 527 19.83 16.25 14.55
C ILE A 527 21.17 16.99 14.62
N ALA A 528 22.32 16.31 14.49
CA ALA A 528 23.64 16.96 14.52
C ALA A 528 23.84 17.89 13.30
N SER A 529 23.31 17.50 12.13
CA SER A 529 23.36 18.34 10.93
C SER A 529 22.49 19.61 11.06
N LEU A 530 21.35 19.50 11.74
CA LEU A 530 20.49 20.62 12.11
C LEU A 530 21.17 21.49 13.16
N THR A 531 21.69 20.93 14.25
CA THR A 531 22.42 21.70 15.28
C THR A 531 23.72 22.32 14.77
N GLN A 532 24.39 21.75 13.76
CA GLN A 532 25.49 22.42 13.06
C GLN A 532 25.00 23.61 12.22
N SER A 533 23.83 23.48 11.58
CA SER A 533 23.17 24.61 10.90
C SER A 533 22.73 25.71 11.87
N VAL A 534 22.31 25.33 13.09
CA VAL A 534 21.93 26.27 14.17
C VAL A 534 23.14 26.91 14.84
N ASN A 535 24.22 26.17 15.09
CA ASN A 535 25.48 26.72 15.60
C ASN A 535 26.19 27.59 14.56
N GLY A 536 25.82 27.45 13.28
CA GLY A 536 26.24 28.29 12.17
C GLY A 536 25.22 29.35 11.79
N ILE A 537 24.60 30.07 12.74
CA ILE A 537 23.81 31.29 12.45
C ILE A 537 24.69 32.23 11.62
N GLN A 538 24.60 32.15 10.29
CA GLN A 538 25.36 33.00 9.40
C GLN A 538 24.61 34.33 9.28
N LEU A 539 24.91 35.21 10.23
CA LEU A 539 24.54 36.61 10.08
C LEU A 539 25.22 37.11 8.81
N THR A 540 24.43 37.44 7.80
CA THR A 540 24.96 38.08 6.61
C THR A 540 25.22 39.54 6.98
N THR A 541 26.49 39.88 7.19
CA THR A 541 26.92 41.25 7.46
C THR A 541 27.22 41.95 6.14
N TYR A 542 26.72 43.17 6.01
CA TYR A 542 26.98 44.00 4.86
C TYR A 542 28.10 44.98 5.24
N PRO A 543 29.30 44.86 4.64
CA PRO A 543 30.37 45.81 4.91
C PRO A 543 29.98 47.19 4.34
N PRO A 544 30.40 48.28 5.00
CA PRO A 544 30.17 49.62 4.49
C PRO A 544 30.87 49.84 3.13
N THR A 545 30.11 50.30 2.15
CA THR A 545 30.59 50.78 0.84
C THR A 545 30.51 52.31 0.72
N TYR A 546 29.85 52.96 1.68
CA TYR A 546 29.73 54.41 1.79
C TYR A 546 31.09 55.04 2.10
N THR A 547 31.45 56.06 1.31
CA THR A 547 32.64 56.87 1.55
C THR A 547 32.23 58.17 2.24
N ALA A 548 32.58 58.29 3.51
CA ALA A 548 32.31 59.51 4.27
C ALA A 548 33.20 60.66 3.77
N PRO A 549 32.71 61.92 3.78
CA PRO A 549 33.55 63.10 3.58
C PRO A 549 34.72 63.12 4.57
N THR A 550 35.88 63.64 4.16
CA THR A 550 37.14 63.58 4.94
C THR A 550 37.04 64.12 6.37
N LEU A 551 36.16 65.09 6.61
CA LEU A 551 35.90 65.69 7.94
C LEU A 551 35.01 64.82 8.84
N LEU A 552 34.32 63.83 8.28
CA LEU A 552 33.35 62.96 8.97
C LEU A 552 33.84 61.50 9.06
N THR A 553 35.05 61.20 8.59
CA THR A 553 35.65 59.85 8.67
C THR A 553 35.72 59.32 10.10
N ALA A 554 36.05 60.16 11.09
CA ALA A 554 36.08 59.76 12.49
C ALA A 554 34.69 59.36 13.02
N VAL A 555 33.65 60.09 12.61
CA VAL A 555 32.24 59.79 12.94
C VAL A 555 31.82 58.48 12.29
N PHE A 556 32.22 58.25 11.04
CA PHE A 556 31.96 57.01 10.34
C PHE A 556 32.67 55.80 10.97
N THR A 557 33.93 55.93 11.37
CA THR A 557 34.65 54.87 12.08
C THR A 557 33.94 54.53 13.40
N LEU A 558 33.58 55.54 14.20
CA LEU A 558 32.82 55.33 15.44
C LEU A 558 31.48 54.62 15.19
N LEU A 559 30.77 55.01 14.13
CA LEU A 559 29.52 54.38 13.72
C LEU A 559 29.73 52.91 13.35
N THR A 560 30.77 52.58 12.58
CA THR A 560 31.07 51.19 12.21
C THR A 560 31.47 50.34 13.41
N THR A 561 32.21 50.89 14.38
CA THR A 561 32.54 50.21 15.64
C THR A 561 31.29 49.97 16.49
N ALA A 562 30.43 50.98 16.63
CA ALA A 562 29.16 50.84 17.34
C ALA A 562 28.24 49.81 16.66
N LEU A 563 28.15 49.84 15.33
CA LEU A 563 27.40 48.87 14.53
C LEU A 563 27.90 47.44 14.77
N ASN A 564 29.22 47.21 14.78
CA ASN A 564 29.78 45.89 15.08
C ASN A 564 29.46 45.43 16.51
N GLY A 565 29.49 46.34 17.50
CA GLY A 565 29.09 46.03 18.88
C GLY A 565 27.60 45.68 19.02
N VAL A 566 26.74 46.42 18.30
CA VAL A 566 25.29 46.14 18.19
C VAL A 566 25.06 44.79 17.54
N ILE A 567 25.74 44.50 16.41
CA ILE A 567 25.62 43.23 15.71
C ILE A 567 26.03 42.07 16.64
N SER A 568 27.12 42.21 17.39
CA SER A 568 27.58 41.20 18.35
C SER A 568 26.56 40.93 19.46
N THR A 569 26.01 41.99 20.07
CA THR A 569 25.00 41.87 21.13
C THR A 569 23.65 41.33 20.63
N LEU A 570 23.21 41.75 19.44
CA LEU A 570 22.03 41.16 18.80
C LEU A 570 22.24 39.67 18.54
N THR A 571 23.41 39.30 18.02
CA THR A 571 23.73 37.91 17.70
C THR A 571 23.71 37.05 18.96
N SER A 572 24.33 37.49 20.06
CA SER A 572 24.35 36.71 21.31
C SER A 572 22.96 36.57 21.94
N THR A 573 22.15 37.63 21.86
CA THR A 573 20.77 37.63 22.38
C THR A 573 19.88 36.72 21.56
N LEU A 574 20.00 36.80 20.23
CA LEU A 574 19.21 36.01 19.30
C LEU A 574 19.64 34.54 19.33
N SER A 575 20.93 34.22 19.46
CA SER A 575 21.39 32.85 19.66
C SER A 575 20.89 32.26 20.98
N GLY A 576 20.86 33.05 22.05
CA GLY A 576 20.32 32.63 23.35
C GLY A 576 18.81 32.35 23.33
N LEU A 577 18.07 33.03 22.45
CA LEU A 577 16.63 32.80 22.26
C LEU A 577 16.34 31.65 21.28
N LEU A 578 17.05 31.61 20.15
CA LEU A 578 16.80 30.65 19.07
C LEU A 578 17.29 29.26 19.43
N SER A 579 18.44 29.08 20.09
CA SER A 579 18.97 27.73 20.34
C SER A 579 18.00 26.86 21.17
N PRO A 580 17.49 27.31 22.34
CA PRO A 580 16.54 26.50 23.11
C PRO A 580 15.20 26.31 22.39
N LEU A 581 14.78 27.32 21.63
CA LEU A 581 13.54 27.28 20.86
C LEU A 581 13.60 26.25 19.73
N LEU A 582 14.71 26.22 18.99
CA LEU A 582 14.94 25.27 17.91
C LEU A 582 15.16 23.86 18.48
N ASP A 583 15.84 23.71 19.62
CA ASP A 583 16.01 22.42 20.28
C ASP A 583 14.67 21.85 20.76
N ASN A 584 13.79 22.67 21.37
CA ASN A 584 12.45 22.24 21.76
C ASN A 584 11.55 21.97 20.54
N LEU A 585 11.65 22.80 19.49
CA LEU A 585 10.91 22.58 18.26
C LEU A 585 11.32 21.27 17.59
N ILE A 586 12.62 20.97 17.51
CA ILE A 586 13.10 19.73 16.91
C ILE A 586 12.75 18.54 17.80
N ASN A 587 13.03 18.58 19.10
CA ASN A 587 12.87 17.40 19.95
C ASN A 587 11.41 17.14 20.35
N THR A 588 10.64 18.17 20.69
CA THR A 588 9.28 18.00 21.25
C THR A 588 8.22 17.90 20.16
N LEU A 589 8.29 18.73 19.11
CA LEU A 589 7.29 18.70 18.04
C LEU A 589 7.43 17.45 17.18
N LEU A 590 8.66 17.09 16.78
CA LEU A 590 8.89 15.92 15.93
C LEU A 590 8.54 14.62 16.66
N ALA A 591 8.92 14.52 17.93
CA ALA A 591 8.50 13.40 18.78
C ALA A 591 6.98 13.35 18.98
N GLY A 592 6.33 14.51 19.16
CA GLY A 592 4.88 14.60 19.33
C GLY A 592 4.07 14.29 18.07
N LEU A 593 4.59 14.61 16.89
CA LEU A 593 4.00 14.24 15.59
C LEU A 593 4.23 12.76 15.24
N GLY A 594 4.97 12.01 16.06
CA GLY A 594 5.34 10.62 15.76
C GLY A 594 6.25 10.50 14.52
N ILE A 595 6.90 11.60 14.13
CA ILE A 595 7.82 11.65 12.99
C ILE A 595 9.23 11.55 13.56
N THR A 596 9.82 10.36 13.48
CA THR A 596 11.26 10.23 13.72
C THR A 596 12.01 10.66 12.46
N VAL A 597 12.64 11.84 12.51
CA VAL A 597 13.36 12.40 11.37
C VAL A 597 14.56 11.53 11.00
N GLY A 598 14.72 11.28 9.71
CA GLY A 598 15.78 10.43 9.18
C GLY A 598 15.64 8.96 9.59
N GLN A 599 14.48 8.49 10.07
CA GLN A 599 14.23 7.07 10.32
C GLN A 599 12.88 6.61 9.77
N ILE A 600 12.90 5.53 9.00
CA ILE A 600 11.70 4.82 8.54
C ILE A 600 11.88 3.31 8.75
N ALA A 601 10.77 2.61 8.96
CA ALA A 601 10.74 1.16 8.92
C ALA A 601 9.80 0.70 7.82
N VAL A 602 10.25 -0.26 7.02
CA VAL A 602 9.53 -0.79 5.86
C VAL A 602 9.34 -2.29 6.03
N ASP A 603 8.11 -2.76 5.82
CA ASP A 603 7.75 -4.17 5.83
C ASP A 603 7.37 -4.61 4.42
N GLY A 604 7.88 -5.76 3.98
CA GLY A 604 7.58 -6.36 2.70
C GLY A 604 6.91 -7.73 2.88
N HIS A 605 5.78 -7.92 2.23
CA HIS A 605 5.07 -9.19 2.13
C HIS A 605 4.97 -9.61 0.67
N LEU A 606 5.06 -10.91 0.41
CA LEU A 606 4.98 -11.46 -0.94
C LEU A 606 4.30 -12.82 -0.88
N THR A 607 3.27 -12.99 -1.68
CA THR A 607 2.61 -14.28 -1.93
C THR A 607 2.81 -14.62 -3.39
N CYS A 608 3.34 -15.80 -3.67
CA CYS A 608 3.77 -16.16 -5.01
C CYS A 608 2.65 -16.67 -5.91
N GLY A 609 1.39 -16.51 -5.48
CA GLY A 609 0.23 -17.11 -6.14
C GLY A 609 0.31 -18.63 -6.07
N GLN A 610 -0.40 -19.35 -6.95
CA GLN A 610 -0.11 -20.77 -7.16
C GLN A 610 1.11 -20.85 -8.09
N PRO A 611 2.32 -21.20 -7.62
CA PRO A 611 3.46 -21.38 -8.52
C PRO A 611 3.16 -22.58 -9.43
N GLY A 612 3.21 -22.40 -10.75
CA GLY A 612 3.03 -23.52 -11.67
C GLY A 612 2.77 -23.14 -13.11
N LEU A 613 2.75 -24.18 -13.96
CA LEU A 613 2.14 -24.14 -15.28
C LEU A 613 0.61 -24.08 -15.12
N ALA A 614 -0.13 -23.89 -16.22
CA ALA A 614 -1.58 -24.07 -16.22
C ALA A 614 -1.96 -25.38 -15.51
N TYR A 615 -3.06 -25.38 -14.75
CA TYR A 615 -3.52 -26.56 -14.02
C TYR A 615 -4.97 -26.87 -14.36
N LEU A 616 -5.33 -28.14 -14.25
CA LEU A 616 -6.71 -28.61 -14.45
C LEU A 616 -7.53 -28.40 -13.18
N VAL A 617 -8.77 -27.96 -13.37
CA VAL A 617 -9.76 -27.78 -12.31
C VAL A 617 -10.79 -28.88 -12.46
N ILE A 618 -10.97 -29.66 -11.39
CA ILE A 618 -11.94 -30.76 -11.31
C ILE A 618 -13.22 -30.27 -10.67
#